data_AF-A0AAU8HSQ0-F1
#
_entry.id   AF-A0AAU8HSQ0-F1
#
_cell.length_a   1.000
_cell.length_b   1.000
_cell.length_c   1.000
_cell.angle_alpha   90.00
_cell.angle_beta   90.00
_cell.angle_gamma   90.00
#
_symmetry.space_group_name_H-M   'P 1'
#
loop_
_entity.id
_entity.type
_entity.pdbx_description
1 polymer ?
#
loop_
_entity_poly.entity_id
_entity_poly.type
_entity_poly.pdbx_seq_one_letter_code
_entity_poly.pdbx_strand_id
1 'polypeptide(L)'
;MLSNVSGVSAAKIWQAAVNTTLGLPINQESDIPTRYKMKAKEIDSLVGTYQSAEGQKLIIKTKDGRPVCQLGDKSYDLIATAKDTLMLSKRGRKIKFYFDEKGKAWGVLLGMRILQRQDL
;
A
#
# COMPACT_ATOMS: atom_id res chain seq x y z
N MET A 1 -20.48 1.46 -17.63
CA MET A 1 -20.31 1.20 -19.08
C MET A 1 -19.61 -0.14 -19.24
N LEU A 2 -20.29 -1.15 -19.79
CA LEU A 2 -19.73 -2.49 -20.01
C LEU A 2 -19.14 -2.50 -21.42
N SER A 3 -17.82 -2.64 -21.58
CA SER A 3 -17.22 -2.82 -22.90
C SER A 3 -16.39 -4.09 -22.91
N ASN A 4 -16.91 -5.05 -23.68
CA ASN A 4 -16.32 -6.34 -24.00
C ASN A 4 -15.25 -6.16 -25.10
N VAL A 5 -14.22 -5.36 -24.82
CA VAL A 5 -13.00 -5.27 -25.64
C VAL A 5 -11.83 -5.71 -24.77
N SER A 6 -11.46 -6.97 -24.98
CA SER A 6 -10.30 -7.64 -24.38
C SER A 6 -9.01 -7.04 -24.95
N GLY A 7 -8.57 -5.91 -24.41
CA GLY A 7 -7.25 -5.37 -24.76
C GLY A 7 -6.88 -4.03 -24.15
N VAL A 8 -7.86 -3.21 -23.74
CA VAL A 8 -7.59 -1.90 -23.14
C VAL A 8 -8.43 -1.75 -21.89
N SER A 9 -7.76 -1.63 -20.74
CA SER A 9 -8.44 -1.50 -19.44
C SER A 9 -9.39 -0.30 -19.50
N ALA A 10 -10.70 -0.54 -19.30
CA ALA A 10 -11.74 0.49 -19.27
C ALA A 10 -11.40 1.68 -18.36
N ALA A 11 -10.58 1.44 -17.32
CA ALA A 11 -10.02 2.45 -16.43
C ALA A 11 -9.21 3.54 -17.16
N LYS A 12 -8.42 3.18 -18.19
CA LYS A 12 -7.59 4.14 -18.95
C LYS A 12 -8.44 5.07 -19.83
N ILE A 13 -9.50 4.55 -20.43
CA ILE A 13 -10.41 5.32 -21.28
C ILE A 13 -11.17 6.34 -20.41
N TRP A 14 -11.65 5.91 -19.24
CA TRP A 14 -12.31 6.79 -18.29
C TRP A 14 -11.38 7.89 -17.77
N GLN A 15 -10.14 7.54 -17.41
CA GLN A 15 -9.15 8.50 -16.92
C GLN A 15 -8.79 9.55 -17.97
N ALA A 16 -8.62 9.14 -19.24
CA ALA A 16 -8.37 10.07 -20.33
C ALA A 16 -9.56 11.01 -20.59
N ALA A 17 -10.80 10.51 -20.54
CA ALA A 17 -12.00 11.32 -20.72
C ALA A 17 -12.17 12.36 -19.61
N VAL A 18 -12.03 11.94 -18.34
CA VAL A 18 -12.11 12.85 -17.18
C VAL A 18 -11.01 13.91 -17.21
N ASN A 19 -9.77 13.52 -17.51
CA ASN A 19 -8.66 14.47 -17.60
C ASN A 19 -8.87 15.50 -18.72
N THR A 20 -9.41 15.07 -19.86
CA THR A 20 -9.71 15.97 -20.99
C THR A 20 -10.80 16.98 -20.63
N THR A 21 -11.87 16.55 -19.93
CA THR A 21 -12.94 17.45 -19.47
C THR A 21 -12.44 18.46 -18.42
N LEU A 22 -11.45 18.10 -17.62
CA LEU A 22 -10.85 18.95 -16.58
C LEU A 22 -9.66 19.79 -17.08
N GLY A 23 -9.30 19.71 -18.38
CA GLY A 23 -8.13 20.41 -18.93
C GLY A 23 -6.79 19.91 -18.38
N LEU A 24 -6.76 18.72 -17.80
CA LEU A 24 -5.57 18.09 -17.25
C LEU A 24 -4.85 17.28 -18.34
N PRO A 25 -3.51 17.27 -18.35
CA PRO A 25 -2.75 16.51 -19.34
C PRO A 25 -3.09 15.02 -19.27
N ILE A 26 -3.45 14.44 -20.42
CA ILE A 26 -3.77 13.01 -20.62
C ILE A 26 -2.67 12.07 -20.09
N ASN A 27 -1.44 12.57 -20.03
CA ASN A 27 -0.24 11.80 -19.74
C ASN A 27 0.34 12.05 -18.35
N GLN A 28 -0.51 12.22 -17.33
CA GLN A 28 -0.02 12.28 -15.95
C GLN A 28 0.45 10.88 -15.52
N GLU A 29 1.73 10.61 -15.82
CA GLU A 29 2.43 9.40 -15.39
C GLU A 29 2.26 9.25 -13.87
N SER A 30 1.72 8.10 -13.49
CA SER A 30 1.32 7.80 -12.14
C SER A 30 2.51 7.90 -11.18
N ASP A 31 2.44 8.87 -10.26
CA ASP A 31 2.93 8.76 -8.87
C ASP A 31 4.35 8.17 -8.75
N ILE A 32 5.37 8.95 -9.11
CA ILE A 32 6.77 8.58 -8.83
C ILE A 32 6.87 8.39 -7.30
N PRO A 33 7.15 7.18 -6.80
CA PRO A 33 7.16 6.93 -5.37
C PRO A 33 8.32 7.71 -4.75
N THR A 34 8.00 8.78 -4.02
CA THR A 34 8.98 9.53 -3.23
C THR A 34 9.58 8.54 -2.23
N ARG A 35 10.87 8.21 -2.37
CA ARG A 35 11.56 7.32 -1.44
C ARG A 35 11.72 8.05 -0.11
N TYR A 36 10.78 7.81 0.80
CA TYR A 36 10.86 8.32 2.16
C TYR A 36 11.83 7.43 2.96
N LYS A 37 12.86 8.02 3.56
CA LYS A 37 13.74 7.29 4.50
C LYS A 37 13.08 7.27 5.88
N MET A 38 12.37 6.18 6.19
CA MET A 38 11.85 5.95 7.55
C MET A 38 12.97 5.81 8.57
N LYS A 39 12.77 6.39 9.76
CA LYS A 39 13.64 6.15 10.91
C LYS A 39 13.36 4.76 11.48
N ALA A 40 14.36 4.12 12.09
CA ALA A 40 14.21 2.79 12.69
C ALA A 40 13.05 2.70 13.71
N LYS A 41 12.81 3.74 14.51
CA LYS A 41 11.66 3.82 15.43
C LYS A 41 10.30 3.80 14.73
N GLU A 42 10.21 4.39 13.54
CA GLU A 42 8.97 4.38 12.75
C GLU A 42 8.74 2.99 12.15
N ILE A 43 9.80 2.32 11.70
CA ILE A 43 9.72 0.94 11.22
C ILE A 43 9.27 0.01 12.36
N ASP A 44 9.87 0.16 13.54
CA ASP A 44 9.52 -0.63 14.73
C ASP A 44 8.03 -0.48 15.10
N SER A 45 7.49 0.73 14.98
CA SER A 45 6.07 1.01 15.23
C SER A 45 5.13 0.27 14.26
N LEU A 46 5.64 -0.12 13.07
CA LEU A 46 4.91 -0.83 12.00
C LEU A 46 5.09 -2.35 12.07
N VAL A 47 6.16 -2.83 12.71
CA VAL A 47 6.43 -4.26 12.88
C VAL A 47 5.33 -4.89 13.72
N GLY A 48 4.82 -6.02 13.24
CA GLY A 48 3.72 -6.74 13.88
C GLY A 48 2.96 -7.64 12.93
N THR A 49 2.02 -8.39 13.49
CA THR A 49 1.10 -9.24 12.74
C THR A 49 -0.26 -8.56 12.63
N TYR A 50 -0.76 -8.42 11.41
CA TYR A 50 -2.05 -7.84 11.08
C TYR A 50 -2.93 -8.90 10.44
N GLN A 51 -4.16 -9.01 10.90
CA GLN A 51 -5.12 -9.99 10.41
C GLN A 51 -6.47 -9.34 10.13
N SER A 52 -7.12 -9.76 9.05
CA SER A 52 -8.49 -9.41 8.73
C SER A 52 -9.42 -10.46 9.33
N ALA A 53 -10.66 -10.08 9.63
CA ALA A 53 -11.74 -11.01 9.98
C ALA A 53 -11.95 -12.09 8.91
N GLU A 54 -11.60 -11.82 7.65
CA GLU A 54 -11.70 -12.77 6.53
C GLU A 54 -10.48 -13.73 6.41
N GLY A 55 -9.57 -13.73 7.38
CA GLY A 55 -8.44 -14.67 7.44
C GLY A 55 -7.19 -14.27 6.66
N GLN A 56 -7.17 -13.08 6.03
CA GLN A 56 -5.93 -12.55 5.46
C GLN A 56 -4.95 -12.15 6.56
N LYS A 57 -3.74 -12.69 6.52
CA LYS A 57 -2.65 -12.39 7.45
C LYS A 57 -1.51 -11.67 6.74
N LEU A 58 -1.11 -10.53 7.29
CA LEU A 58 0.01 -9.71 6.86
C LEU A 58 0.97 -9.57 8.04
N ILE A 59 2.22 -10.02 7.87
CA ILE A 59 3.24 -9.91 8.90
C ILE A 59 4.28 -8.90 8.42
N ILE A 60 4.48 -7.82 9.15
CA ILE A 60 5.52 -6.84 8.88
C ILE A 60 6.73 -7.19 9.74
N LYS A 61 7.87 -7.40 9.09
CA LYS A 61 9.15 -7.67 9.74
C LYS A 61 10.19 -6.68 9.22
N THR A 62 11.27 -6.53 9.96
CA THR A 62 12.45 -5.81 9.50
C THR A 62 13.52 -6.83 9.16
N LYS A 63 14.04 -6.80 7.93
CA LYS A 63 15.15 -7.64 7.49
C LYS A 63 16.24 -6.73 6.92
N ASP A 64 17.46 -6.84 7.45
CA ASP A 64 18.60 -6.00 7.04
C ASP A 64 18.30 -4.49 7.14
N GLY A 65 17.55 -4.08 8.17
CA GLY A 65 17.13 -2.69 8.38
C GLY A 65 16.08 -2.17 7.38
N ARG A 66 15.50 -3.06 6.55
CA ARG A 66 14.44 -2.72 5.60
C ARG A 66 13.11 -3.37 6.01
N PRO A 67 11.98 -2.66 5.87
CA PRO A 67 10.68 -3.26 6.12
C PRO A 67 10.36 -4.28 5.01
N VAL A 68 9.98 -5.48 5.42
CA VAL A 68 9.49 -6.55 4.55
C VAL A 68 8.11 -6.98 5.03
N CYS A 69 7.18 -7.22 4.11
CA CYS A 69 5.91 -7.87 4.45
C CYS A 69 5.91 -9.32 4.03
N GLN A 70 5.30 -10.16 4.86
CA GLN A 70 4.96 -11.53 4.55
C GLN A 70 3.44 -11.62 4.44
N LEU A 71 2.95 -11.96 3.26
CA LEU A 71 1.53 -12.14 2.96
C LEU A 71 1.32 -13.61 2.56
N GLY A 72 0.76 -14.40 3.48
CA GLY A 72 0.77 -15.87 3.37
C GLY A 72 2.20 -16.41 3.34
N ASP A 73 2.53 -17.27 2.37
CA ASP A 73 3.87 -17.82 2.17
C ASP A 73 4.84 -16.93 1.38
N LYS A 74 4.38 -15.78 0.90
CA LYS A 74 5.21 -14.89 0.06
C LYS A 74 5.72 -13.70 0.85
N SER A 75 7.02 -13.49 0.80
CA SER A 75 7.67 -12.28 1.33
C SER A 75 7.90 -11.25 0.21
N TYR A 76 7.65 -9.99 0.52
CA TYR A 76 7.80 -8.86 -0.41
C TYR A 76 8.55 -7.71 0.28
N ASP A 77 9.46 -7.08 -0.48
CA ASP A 77 10.15 -5.88 -0.06
C ASP A 77 9.24 -4.65 -0.13
N LEU A 78 9.24 -3.87 0.95
CA LEU A 78 8.47 -2.64 1.06
C LEU A 78 9.37 -1.42 0.86
N ILE A 79 8.83 -0.44 0.15
CA ILE A 79 9.42 0.88 -0.01
C ILE A 79 8.57 1.85 0.79
N ALA A 80 9.18 2.56 1.73
CA ALA A 80 8.48 3.64 2.41
C ALA A 80 8.27 4.81 1.45
N THR A 81 7.01 5.17 1.22
CA THR A 81 6.62 6.31 0.39
C THR A 81 6.21 7.51 1.22
N ALA A 82 5.73 7.28 2.45
CA ALA A 82 5.43 8.29 3.45
C ALA A 82 5.64 7.71 4.85
N LYS A 83 5.47 8.54 5.89
CA LYS A 83 5.54 8.13 7.30
C LYS A 83 4.50 7.07 7.69
N ASP A 84 3.34 7.10 7.05
CA ASP A 84 2.20 6.21 7.28
C ASP A 84 1.93 5.26 6.11
N THR A 85 2.71 5.35 5.03
CA THR A 85 2.42 4.62 3.79
C THR A 85 3.66 3.88 3.29
N LEU A 86 3.53 2.57 3.15
CA LEU A 86 4.52 1.69 2.50
C LEU A 86 3.97 1.21 1.16
N MET A 87 4.84 0.90 0.21
CA MET A 87 4.47 0.37 -1.11
C MET A 87 5.21 -0.93 -1.39
N LEU A 88 4.51 -1.94 -1.92
CA LEU A 88 5.16 -3.17 -2.38
C LEU A 88 5.95 -2.90 -3.67
N SER A 89 7.27 -3.13 -3.63
CA SER A 89 8.19 -2.85 -4.75
C SER A 89 7.75 -3.48 -6.08
N LYS A 90 7.25 -4.72 -6.06
CA LYS A 90 6.91 -5.49 -7.28
C LYS A 90 5.48 -5.29 -7.78
N ARG A 91 4.59 -4.71 -6.98
CA ARG A 91 3.15 -4.66 -7.29
C ARG A 91 2.56 -3.25 -7.34
N GLY A 92 3.31 -2.24 -6.92
CA GLY A 92 2.80 -0.85 -6.82
C GLY A 92 1.63 -0.70 -5.85
N ARG A 93 1.36 -1.71 -5.01
CA ARG A 93 0.26 -1.66 -4.04
C ARG A 93 0.71 -0.84 -2.83
N LYS A 94 -0.02 0.23 -2.56
CA LYS A 94 0.12 1.06 -1.37
C LYS A 94 -0.52 0.34 -0.17
N ILE A 95 0.17 0.41 0.96
CA ILE A 95 -0.21 -0.11 2.28
C ILE A 95 -0.22 1.10 3.20
N LYS A 96 -1.41 1.48 3.68
CA LYS A 96 -1.54 2.60 4.61
C LYS A 96 -1.68 2.07 6.02
N PHE A 97 -0.92 2.63 6.95
CA PHE A 97 -0.92 2.28 8.35
C PHE A 97 -1.71 3.32 9.15
N TYR A 98 -2.50 2.83 10.10
CA TYR A 98 -3.20 3.65 11.07
C TYR A 98 -2.50 3.49 12.42
N PHE A 99 -2.14 4.62 13.02
CA PHE A 99 -1.47 4.68 14.31
C PHE A 99 -2.46 5.02 15.41
N ASP A 100 -2.18 4.49 16.60
CA ASP A 100 -2.91 4.78 17.82
C ASP A 100 -2.31 6.01 18.54
N GLU A 101 -2.91 6.49 19.63
CA GLU A 101 -2.41 7.65 20.40
C GLU A 101 -0.98 7.45 20.91
N LYS A 102 -0.54 6.20 21.08
CA LYS A 102 0.83 5.83 21.46
C LYS A 102 1.83 5.82 20.30
N GLY A 103 1.39 6.15 19.08
CA GLY A 103 2.23 6.13 17.87
C GLY A 103 2.52 4.73 17.31
N LYS A 104 1.86 3.69 17.84
CA LYS A 104 2.00 2.29 17.37
C LYS A 104 0.95 2.00 16.30
N ALA A 105 1.32 1.31 15.22
CA ALA A 105 0.35 0.96 14.19
C ALA A 105 -0.63 -0.10 14.73
N TRP A 106 -1.93 0.22 14.76
CA TRP A 106 -3.01 -0.68 15.19
C TRP A 106 -3.73 -1.33 14.01
N GLY A 107 -3.68 -0.69 12.84
CA GLY A 107 -4.41 -1.14 11.66
C GLY A 107 -3.66 -0.87 10.36
N VAL A 108 -3.95 -1.68 9.35
CA VAL A 108 -3.37 -1.58 8.01
C VAL A 108 -4.46 -1.65 6.96
N LEU A 109 -4.56 -0.62 6.12
CA LEU A 109 -5.34 -0.66 4.88
C LEU A 109 -4.53 -1.31 3.77
N LEU A 110 -5.00 -2.48 3.32
CA LEU A 110 -4.45 -3.19 2.16
C LEU A 110 -5.53 -3.33 1.10
N GLY A 111 -5.40 -2.58 0.00
CA GLY A 111 -6.42 -2.54 -1.06
C GLY A 111 -7.69 -1.84 -0.57
N MET A 112 -8.74 -2.59 -0.26
CA MET A 112 -10.03 -2.09 0.24
C MET A 112 -10.38 -2.64 1.64
N ARG A 113 -9.43 -3.31 2.31
CA ARG A 113 -9.65 -3.99 3.59
C ARG A 113 -8.75 -3.44 4.67
N ILE A 114 -9.29 -3.31 5.87
CA ILE A 114 -8.53 -2.97 7.07
C ILE A 114 -8.16 -4.28 7.79
N LEU A 115 -6.87 -4.48 7.99
CA LEU A 115 -6.28 -5.55 8.78
C LEU A 115 -5.99 -4.98 10.16
N GLN A 116 -6.45 -5.62 11.23
CA GLN A 116 -6.18 -5.19 12.59
C GLN A 116 -4.94 -5.88 13.14
N ARG A 117 -4.17 -5.18 13.96
CA ARG A 117 -3.03 -5.77 14.66
C ARG A 117 -3.52 -6.80 15.68
N GLN A 118 -2.99 -8.02 15.59
CA GLN A 118 -3.26 -9.09 16.58
C GLN A 118 -2.15 -9.25 17.61
N ASP A 119 -1.06 -8.51 17.46
CA ASP A 119 0.06 -8.45 18.38
C ASP A 119 -0.30 -7.45 19.49
N LEU A 120 -1.17 -7.89 20.41
CA LEU A 120 -1.65 -7.21 21.62
C LEU A 120 -1.01 -7.85 22.86
#